data_AF-A0A0B1NVN1-F1
#
_entry.id   AF-A0A0B1NVN1-F1
#
_cell.length_a   1.000
_cell.length_b   1.000
_cell.length_c   1.000
_cell.angle_alpha   90.00
_cell.angle_beta   90.00
_cell.angle_gamma   90.00
#
_symmetry.space_group_name_H-M   'P 1'
#
loop_
_entity.id
_entity.type
_entity.pdbx_description
1 polymer ?
#
loop_
_entity_poly.entity_id
_entity_poly.type
_entity_poly.pdbx_seq_one_letter_code
_entity_poly.pdbx_strand_id
1 'polypeptide(L)'
;MSARSHKSSNSKVTIMFGPRRKAYEIPRSYLLDQHWLIPNVNYYDSSLDEEIGHILVHYVHTGEYHTPMIDETAPARIRGWMEIRIAIQVLLATEYWIMPGLRGIARAHIQSLTESINICHLVELVDTELSKPSLPRIPNSRQWLYNHLSKALENAFQKDKGIFDELMEFNNFEDISLYKMLTKAMVRIMDRRIFRAAL
;
A
#
# COMPACT_ATOMS: atom_id res chain seq x y z
N MET A 1 2.52 -52.45 -14.33
CA MET A 1 3.34 -51.65 -13.39
C MET A 1 3.92 -50.48 -14.16
N SER A 2 3.42 -49.27 -13.94
CA SER A 2 4.04 -48.03 -14.43
C SER A 2 4.03 -47.05 -13.27
N ALA A 3 5.19 -46.87 -12.67
CA ALA A 3 5.38 -45.99 -11.53
C ALA A 3 5.22 -44.54 -12.02
N ARG A 4 4.05 -43.95 -11.75
CA ARG A 4 3.88 -42.50 -11.76
C ARG A 4 4.82 -41.92 -10.71
N SER A 5 5.98 -41.46 -11.17
CA SER A 5 6.90 -40.64 -10.38
C SER A 5 6.15 -39.44 -9.81
N HIS A 6 5.82 -39.51 -8.52
CA HIS A 6 5.46 -38.37 -7.71
C HIS A 6 6.71 -37.47 -7.54
N LYS A 7 6.94 -36.58 -8.51
CA LYS A 7 7.82 -35.39 -8.39
C LYS A 7 6.91 -34.18 -8.57
N SER A 8 6.70 -33.25 -7.65
CA SER A 8 7.15 -33.03 -6.28
C SER A 8 6.13 -32.04 -5.71
N SER A 9 5.37 -32.42 -4.69
CA SER A 9 4.52 -31.47 -3.95
C SER A 9 5.33 -30.49 -3.08
N ASN A 10 6.67 -30.51 -3.20
CA ASN A 10 7.63 -29.83 -2.34
C ASN A 10 8.63 -28.94 -3.11
N SER A 11 8.33 -28.56 -4.36
CA SER A 11 9.20 -27.63 -5.08
C SER A 11 9.10 -26.24 -4.45
N LYS A 12 10.26 -25.67 -4.11
CA LYS A 12 10.36 -24.34 -3.52
C LYS A 12 10.75 -23.32 -4.58
N VAL A 13 10.26 -22.10 -4.40
CA VAL A 13 10.63 -20.92 -5.16
C VAL A 13 11.39 -19.99 -4.23
N THR A 14 12.55 -19.53 -4.66
CA THR A 14 13.36 -18.53 -3.96
C THR A 14 13.09 -17.16 -4.53
N ILE A 15 12.71 -16.22 -3.67
CA ILE A 15 12.43 -14.83 -4.04
C ILE A 15 13.35 -13.90 -3.25
N MET A 16 14.07 -13.04 -3.96
CA MET A 16 14.98 -12.06 -3.36
C MET A 16 14.30 -10.69 -3.32
N PHE A 17 14.34 -10.05 -2.15
CA PHE A 17 13.76 -8.73 -1.93
C PHE A 17 14.83 -7.71 -1.55
N GLY A 18 14.63 -6.48 -2.00
CA GLY A 18 15.42 -5.29 -1.66
C GLY A 18 16.90 -5.37 -2.02
N PRO A 19 17.64 -4.28 -1.74
CA PRO A 19 19.05 -4.14 -2.11
C PRO A 19 19.98 -5.12 -1.37
N ARG A 20 19.62 -5.58 -0.16
CA ARG A 20 20.38 -6.60 0.58
C ARG A 20 20.09 -8.02 0.08
N ARG A 21 19.25 -8.18 -0.93
CA ARG A 21 18.88 -9.45 -1.56
C ARG A 21 18.41 -10.49 -0.54
N LYS A 22 17.56 -10.08 0.40
CA LYS A 22 17.02 -10.99 1.42
C LYS A 22 16.19 -12.06 0.74
N ALA A 23 16.67 -13.30 0.81
CA ALA A 23 16.06 -14.45 0.13
C ALA A 23 15.02 -15.13 1.03
N TYR A 24 13.88 -15.48 0.44
CA TYR A 24 12.86 -16.31 1.08
C TYR A 24 12.55 -17.51 0.19
N GLU A 25 12.47 -18.68 0.80
CA GLU A 25 11.98 -19.89 0.14
C GLU A 25 10.49 -20.06 0.43
N ILE A 26 9.68 -20.17 -0.62
CA ILE A 26 8.23 -20.34 -0.52
C ILE A 26 7.85 -21.64 -1.25
N PRO A 27 7.04 -22.53 -0.67
CA PRO A 27 6.46 -23.65 -1.40
C PRO A 27 5.71 -23.16 -2.64
N ARG A 28 6.00 -23.74 -3.79
CA ARG A 28 5.37 -23.33 -5.07
C ARG A 28 3.85 -23.45 -5.03
N SER A 29 3.34 -24.40 -4.26
CA SER A 29 1.91 -24.62 -4.03
C SER A 29 1.21 -23.39 -3.42
N TYR A 30 1.92 -22.53 -2.71
CA TYR A 30 1.36 -21.32 -2.11
C TYR A 30 1.30 -20.13 -3.08
N LEU A 31 1.90 -20.26 -4.26
CA LEU A 31 2.03 -19.19 -5.25
C LEU A 31 1.23 -19.49 -6.53
N LEU A 32 0.37 -20.51 -6.54
CA LEU A 32 -0.31 -20.96 -7.76
C LEU A 32 -1.21 -19.90 -8.41
N ASP A 33 -1.74 -18.97 -7.61
CA ASP A 33 -2.58 -17.87 -8.11
C ASP A 33 -1.78 -16.68 -8.65
N GLN A 34 -0.45 -16.73 -8.61
CA GLN A 34 0.41 -15.62 -9.02
C GLN A 34 0.67 -15.64 -10.54
N HIS A 35 0.28 -14.57 -11.22
CA HIS A 35 0.40 -14.44 -12.68
C HIS A 35 1.85 -14.43 -13.19
N TRP A 36 2.81 -14.06 -12.34
CA TRP A 36 4.24 -14.02 -12.67
C TRP A 36 4.95 -15.37 -12.43
N LEU A 37 4.26 -16.38 -11.89
CA LEU A 37 4.84 -17.69 -11.61
C LEU A 37 4.98 -18.52 -12.90
N ILE A 38 6.20 -18.66 -13.39
CA ILE A 38 6.54 -19.39 -14.62
C ILE A 38 6.92 -20.85 -14.30
N PRO A 39 6.37 -21.87 -14.99
CA PRO A 39 6.75 -23.27 -14.79
C PRO A 39 8.26 -23.51 -14.89
N ASN A 40 8.81 -24.37 -14.01
CA ASN A 40 10.23 -24.73 -13.96
C ASN A 40 11.23 -23.59 -13.61
N VAL A 41 10.75 -22.38 -13.36
CA VAL A 41 11.54 -21.29 -12.79
C VAL A 41 11.37 -21.28 -11.28
N ASN A 42 12.48 -21.31 -10.55
CA ASN A 42 12.50 -21.36 -9.08
C ASN A 42 13.20 -20.14 -8.45
N TYR A 43 13.65 -19.17 -9.24
CA TYR A 43 14.36 -17.99 -8.75
C TYR A 43 13.73 -16.72 -9.32
N TYR A 44 13.43 -15.77 -8.44
CA TYR A 44 12.84 -14.48 -8.79
C TYR A 44 13.51 -13.35 -8.01
N ASP A 45 13.66 -12.21 -8.66
CA ASP A 45 14.00 -10.95 -8.00
C ASP A 45 12.72 -10.09 -7.90
N SER A 46 12.46 -9.53 -6.73
CA SER A 46 11.39 -8.57 -6.50
C SER A 46 11.98 -7.18 -6.27
N SER A 47 11.37 -6.16 -6.88
CA SER A 47 11.72 -4.76 -6.64
C SER A 47 11.29 -4.26 -5.26
N LEU A 48 10.43 -5.01 -4.56
CA LEU A 48 9.90 -4.62 -3.26
C LEU A 48 11.02 -4.61 -2.20
N ASP A 49 10.90 -3.67 -1.27
CA ASP A 49 11.80 -3.57 -0.13
C ASP A 49 11.68 -4.81 0.78
N GLU A 50 12.76 -5.14 1.51
CA GLU A 50 12.83 -6.36 2.32
C GLU A 50 11.76 -6.43 3.41
N GLU A 51 11.38 -5.27 3.93
CA GLU A 51 10.31 -5.09 4.92
C GLU A 51 8.97 -5.58 4.34
N ILE A 52 8.60 -5.10 3.15
CA ILE A 52 7.36 -5.50 2.48
C ILE A 52 7.43 -6.94 2.02
N GLY A 53 8.57 -7.37 1.48
CA GLY A 53 8.82 -8.77 1.14
C GLY A 53 8.59 -9.71 2.33
N HIS A 54 9.05 -9.32 3.53
CA HIS A 54 8.82 -10.09 4.75
C HIS A 54 7.33 -10.25 5.07
N ILE A 55 6.55 -9.17 5.04
CA ILE A 55 5.11 -9.20 5.31
C ILE A 55 4.40 -10.12 4.31
N LEU A 56 4.69 -9.98 3.02
CA LEU A 56 4.07 -10.79 1.97
C LEU A 56 4.37 -12.27 2.17
N VAL A 57 5.64 -12.62 2.42
CA VAL A 57 6.06 -13.99 2.66
C VAL A 57 5.43 -14.55 3.94
N HIS A 58 5.42 -13.76 5.02
CA HIS A 58 4.80 -14.16 6.28
C HIS A 58 3.32 -14.48 6.07
N TYR A 59 2.57 -13.57 5.44
CA TYR A 59 1.15 -13.75 5.14
C TYR A 59 0.89 -14.99 4.29
N VAL A 60 1.74 -15.28 3.30
CA VAL A 60 1.63 -16.49 2.48
C VAL A 60 1.76 -17.78 3.31
N HIS A 61 2.54 -17.75 4.39
CA HIS A 61 2.75 -18.93 5.24
C HIS A 61 1.73 -19.06 6.37
N THR A 62 1.30 -17.93 6.96
CA THR A 62 0.48 -17.92 8.19
C THR A 62 -0.96 -17.48 7.94
N GLY A 63 -1.22 -16.75 6.86
CA GLY A 63 -2.49 -16.06 6.64
C GLY A 63 -2.66 -14.81 7.51
N GLU A 64 -1.66 -14.43 8.29
CA GLU A 64 -1.73 -13.33 9.26
C GLU A 64 -0.96 -12.10 8.78
N TYR A 65 -1.51 -10.92 9.04
CA TYR A 65 -0.81 -9.65 8.81
C TYR A 65 0.02 -9.30 10.04
N HIS A 66 1.34 -9.23 9.86
CA HIS A 66 2.26 -8.95 10.94
C HIS A 66 3.35 -7.97 10.50
N THR A 67 3.63 -6.96 11.33
CA THR A 67 4.59 -5.89 11.06
C THR A 67 5.68 -5.85 12.16
N PRO A 68 6.56 -6.86 12.24
CA PRO A 68 7.52 -7.03 13.35
C PRO A 68 8.58 -5.93 13.45
N MET A 69 8.73 -5.11 12.41
CA MET A 69 9.66 -3.98 12.33
C MET A 69 9.19 -2.74 13.08
N ILE A 70 7.92 -2.69 13.50
CA ILE A 70 7.39 -1.56 14.26
C ILE A 70 7.72 -1.78 15.73
N ASP A 71 8.51 -0.86 16.28
CA ASP A 71 8.87 -0.88 17.70
C ASP A 71 7.65 -0.51 18.56
N GLU A 72 7.16 -1.48 19.34
CA GLU A 72 6.03 -1.30 20.25
C GLU A 72 6.33 -0.32 21.41
N THR A 73 7.59 0.03 21.62
CA THR A 73 8.01 1.04 22.61
C THR A 73 8.02 2.45 22.03
N ALA A 74 7.92 2.61 20.70
CA ALA A 74 7.90 3.90 20.05
C ALA A 74 6.63 4.71 20.44
N PRO A 75 6.74 6.06 20.49
CA PRO A 75 5.59 6.93 20.72
C PRO A 75 4.42 6.64 19.78
N ALA A 76 3.19 6.70 20.29
CA ALA A 76 1.98 6.33 19.54
C ALA A 76 1.85 7.03 18.18
N ARG A 77 2.22 8.32 18.09
CA ARG A 77 2.23 9.07 16.83
C ARG A 77 3.22 8.50 15.81
N ILE A 78 4.42 8.15 16.25
CA ILE A 78 5.47 7.56 15.39
C ILE A 78 5.02 6.17 14.92
N ARG A 79 4.42 5.40 15.83
CA ARG A 79 3.88 4.07 15.53
C ARG A 79 2.77 4.13 14.49
N GLY A 80 1.74 4.94 14.70
CA GLY A 80 0.64 5.10 13.74
C GLY A 80 1.11 5.57 12.37
N TRP A 81 2.14 6.44 12.34
CA TRP A 81 2.80 6.85 11.10
C TRP A 81 3.50 5.69 10.37
N MET A 82 4.26 4.87 11.09
CA MET A 82 4.91 3.68 10.51
C MET A 82 3.88 2.65 10.03
N GLU A 83 2.82 2.42 10.82
CA GLU A 83 1.76 1.47 10.50
C GLU A 83 1.03 1.87 9.21
N ILE A 84 0.62 3.14 9.07
CA ILE A 84 -0.07 3.58 7.85
C ILE A 84 0.85 3.54 6.63
N ARG A 85 2.13 3.89 6.79
CA ARG A 85 3.14 3.80 5.72
C ARG A 85 3.24 2.37 5.21
N ILE A 86 3.43 1.42 6.12
CA ILE A 86 3.53 0.00 5.78
C ILE A 86 2.23 -0.48 5.13
N ALA A 87 1.06 -0.10 5.67
CA ALA A 87 -0.22 -0.49 5.09
C ALA A 87 -0.41 0.04 3.66
N ILE A 88 0.03 1.27 3.36
CA ILE A 88 0.03 1.83 1.99
C ILE A 88 0.93 1.00 1.06
N GLN A 89 2.15 0.69 1.49
CA GLN A 89 3.08 -0.11 0.68
C GLN A 89 2.54 -1.52 0.42
N VAL A 90 1.92 -2.16 1.43
CA VAL A 90 1.27 -3.47 1.28
C VAL A 90 0.07 -3.39 0.34
N LEU A 91 -0.77 -2.36 0.44
CA LEU A 91 -1.89 -2.15 -0.48
C LEU A 91 -1.41 -2.07 -1.95
N LEU A 92 -0.30 -1.37 -2.19
CA LEU A 92 0.29 -1.23 -3.54
C LEU A 92 0.92 -2.55 -4.01
N ALA A 93 1.63 -3.25 -3.13
CA ALA A 93 2.28 -4.52 -3.45
C ALA A 93 1.29 -5.66 -3.73
N THR A 94 0.19 -5.73 -2.95
CA THR A 94 -0.84 -6.78 -3.04
C THR A 94 -1.73 -6.69 -4.29
N GLU A 95 -1.53 -5.70 -5.14
CA GLU A 95 -2.14 -5.71 -6.47
C GLU A 95 -1.33 -6.57 -7.44
N TYR A 96 -0.01 -6.43 -7.41
CA TYR A 96 0.90 -7.25 -8.20
C TYR A 96 1.01 -8.67 -7.63
N TRP A 97 1.19 -8.78 -6.31
CA TRP A 97 1.07 -10.05 -5.60
C TRP A 97 -0.39 -10.30 -5.33
N ILE A 98 -1.03 -11.18 -6.11
CA ILE A 98 -2.47 -11.41 -6.06
C ILE A 98 -2.83 -11.98 -4.67
N MET A 99 -3.13 -11.09 -3.73
CA MET A 99 -3.36 -11.38 -2.31
C MET A 99 -4.56 -10.56 -1.82
N PRO A 100 -5.79 -10.88 -2.27
CA PRO A 100 -6.98 -10.08 -1.99
C PRO A 100 -7.29 -9.96 -0.48
N GLY A 101 -7.01 -11.01 0.30
CA GLY A 101 -7.18 -10.98 1.76
C GLY A 101 -6.27 -9.94 2.42
N LEU A 102 -4.97 -9.98 2.13
CA LEU A 102 -4.01 -9.01 2.63
C LEU A 102 -4.30 -7.58 2.15
N ARG A 103 -4.76 -7.43 0.90
CA ARG A 103 -5.21 -6.14 0.38
C ARG A 103 -6.39 -5.57 1.19
N GLY A 104 -7.34 -6.43 1.57
CA GLY A 104 -8.47 -6.06 2.43
C GLY A 104 -8.01 -5.57 3.80
N ILE A 105 -7.08 -6.29 4.43
CA ILE A 105 -6.49 -5.92 5.72
C ILE A 105 -5.79 -4.56 5.61
N ALA A 106 -4.92 -4.37 4.60
CA ALA A 106 -4.22 -3.11 4.39
C ALA A 106 -5.17 -1.91 4.24
N ARG A 107 -6.28 -2.08 3.50
CA ARG A 107 -7.32 -1.03 3.36
C ARG A 107 -7.96 -0.68 4.70
N ALA A 108 -8.31 -1.69 5.51
CA ALA A 108 -8.91 -1.48 6.82
C ALA A 108 -7.95 -0.73 7.77
N HIS A 109 -6.66 -1.11 7.78
CA HIS A 109 -5.63 -0.41 8.55
C HIS A 109 -5.50 1.05 8.12
N ILE A 110 -5.37 1.34 6.82
CA ILE A 110 -5.28 2.71 6.30
C ILE A 110 -6.50 3.52 6.75
N GLN A 111 -7.71 2.96 6.63
CA GLN A 111 -8.94 3.64 7.04
C GLN A 111 -8.93 3.96 8.53
N SER A 112 -8.62 2.99 9.39
CA SER A 112 -8.60 3.18 10.85
C SER A 112 -7.56 4.21 11.32
N LEU A 113 -6.38 4.23 10.68
CA LEU A 113 -5.28 5.11 11.08
C LEU A 113 -5.43 6.53 10.53
N THR A 114 -6.17 6.71 9.43
CA THR A 114 -6.37 8.01 8.80
C THR A 114 -6.96 9.05 9.76
N GLU A 115 -7.84 8.62 10.68
CA GLU A 115 -8.47 9.55 11.63
C GLU A 115 -7.49 10.14 12.66
N SER A 116 -6.36 9.46 12.88
CA SER A 116 -5.34 9.84 13.86
C SER A 116 -4.19 10.68 13.27
N ILE A 117 -4.22 10.92 11.96
CA ILE A 117 -3.13 11.57 11.22
C ILE A 117 -3.68 12.83 10.55
N ASN A 118 -2.92 13.94 10.63
CA ASN A 118 -3.25 15.15 9.90
C ASN A 118 -3.27 14.85 8.38
N ILE A 119 -4.29 15.36 7.69
CA ILE A 119 -4.52 15.04 6.28
C ILE A 119 -3.40 15.51 5.35
N CYS A 120 -2.74 16.64 5.64
CA CYS A 120 -1.63 17.16 4.87
C CYS A 120 -0.41 16.24 4.98
N HIS A 121 -0.06 15.81 6.20
CA HIS A 121 0.94 14.75 6.39
C HIS A 121 0.53 13.45 5.68
N LEU A 122 -0.73 13.02 5.75
CA LEU A 122 -1.16 11.82 5.04
C LEU A 122 -1.00 11.95 3.51
N VAL A 123 -1.26 13.13 2.96
CA VAL A 123 -1.04 13.42 1.53
C VAL A 123 0.44 13.34 1.19
N GLU A 124 1.33 13.94 1.97
CA GLU A 124 2.79 13.83 1.81
C GLU A 124 3.27 12.40 1.80
N LEU A 125 2.77 11.60 2.74
CA LEU A 125 3.14 10.21 2.86
C LEU A 125 2.74 9.44 1.61
N VAL A 126 1.49 9.61 1.18
CA VAL A 126 1.00 8.94 -0.02
C VAL A 126 1.80 9.37 -1.24
N ASP A 127 2.11 10.65 -1.40
CA ASP A 127 2.94 11.15 -2.50
C ASP A 127 4.33 10.49 -2.50
N THR A 128 4.98 10.47 -1.33
CA THR A 128 6.29 9.85 -1.12
C THR A 128 6.26 8.37 -1.47
N GLU A 129 5.28 7.62 -0.96
CA GLU A 129 5.17 6.18 -1.18
C GLU A 129 4.84 5.85 -2.64
N LEU A 130 3.95 6.61 -3.30
CA LEU A 130 3.61 6.40 -4.71
C LEU A 130 4.77 6.65 -5.67
N SER A 131 5.76 7.42 -5.24
CA SER A 131 6.91 7.80 -6.06
C SER A 131 8.07 6.82 -5.94
N LYS A 132 8.02 5.91 -4.95
CA LYS A 132 9.05 4.89 -4.78
C LYS A 132 9.15 3.95 -6.00
N PRO A 133 10.36 3.73 -6.53
CA PRO A 133 10.55 2.83 -7.66
C PRO A 133 10.37 1.36 -7.29
N SER A 134 10.49 1.01 -6.00
CA SER A 134 10.30 -0.35 -5.50
C SER A 134 8.85 -0.83 -5.60
N LEU A 135 7.88 0.10 -5.61
CA LEU A 135 6.46 -0.22 -5.57
C LEU A 135 5.82 -0.33 -6.96
N PRO A 136 4.96 -1.35 -7.17
CA PRO A 136 4.21 -1.49 -8.41
C PRO A 136 3.33 -0.27 -8.72
N ARG A 137 3.37 0.21 -9.96
CA ARG A 137 2.50 1.30 -10.45
C ARG A 137 1.16 0.77 -10.96
N ILE A 138 0.42 0.07 -10.11
CA ILE A 138 -0.83 -0.59 -10.54
C ILE A 138 -2.06 0.34 -10.29
N PRO A 139 -2.97 0.49 -11.27
CA PRO A 139 -4.03 1.49 -11.20
C PRO A 139 -5.06 1.32 -10.08
N ASN A 140 -5.49 0.11 -9.71
CA ASN A 140 -6.68 -0.02 -8.87
C ASN A 140 -6.41 0.33 -7.39
N SER A 141 -5.27 -0.09 -6.85
CA SER A 141 -4.85 0.27 -5.49
C SER A 141 -4.57 1.77 -5.39
N ARG A 142 -3.96 2.38 -6.41
CA ARG A 142 -3.78 3.83 -6.51
C ARG A 142 -5.13 4.56 -6.55
N GLN A 143 -6.03 4.13 -7.42
CA GLN A 143 -7.36 4.72 -7.53
C GLN A 143 -8.16 4.61 -6.23
N TRP A 144 -8.06 3.48 -5.54
CA TRP A 144 -8.67 3.32 -4.22
C TRP A 144 -8.10 4.31 -3.22
N LEU A 145 -6.76 4.45 -3.17
CA LEU A 145 -6.08 5.37 -2.26
C LEU A 145 -6.44 6.83 -2.54
N TYR A 146 -6.51 7.21 -3.82
CA TYR A 146 -6.99 8.53 -4.24
C TYR A 146 -8.44 8.79 -3.80
N ASN A 147 -9.33 7.82 -3.99
CA ASN A 147 -10.71 7.93 -3.54
C ASN A 147 -10.82 8.04 -2.01
N HIS A 148 -9.98 7.31 -1.29
CA HIS A 148 -9.88 7.39 0.17
C HIS A 148 -9.41 8.77 0.63
N LEU A 149 -8.30 9.28 0.05
CA LEU A 149 -7.79 10.62 0.34
C LEU A 149 -8.81 11.71 0.02
N SER A 150 -9.51 11.62 -1.11
CA SER A 150 -10.55 12.61 -1.46
C SER A 150 -11.65 12.69 -0.41
N LYS A 151 -12.07 11.55 0.16
CA LYS A 151 -13.06 11.50 1.24
C LYS A 151 -12.50 12.02 2.55
N ALA A 152 -11.27 11.61 2.90
CA ALA A 152 -10.58 12.07 4.10
C ALA A 152 -10.38 13.60 4.08
N LEU A 153 -10.01 14.14 2.92
CA LEU A 153 -9.88 15.58 2.69
C LEU A 153 -11.20 16.33 2.85
N GLU A 154 -12.30 15.81 2.29
CA GLU A 154 -13.63 16.40 2.45
C GLU A 154 -14.04 16.45 3.94
N ASN A 155 -13.78 15.37 4.69
CA ASN A 155 -14.06 15.32 6.13
C ASN A 155 -13.17 16.27 6.93
N ALA A 156 -11.89 16.38 6.58
CA ALA A 156 -10.95 17.25 7.25
C ALA A 156 -11.31 18.72 7.01
N PHE A 157 -11.60 19.09 5.76
CA PHE A 157 -12.02 20.45 5.40
C PHE A 157 -13.31 20.92 6.10
N GLN A 158 -14.24 19.98 6.36
CA GLN A 158 -15.45 20.29 7.13
C GLN A 158 -15.13 20.68 8.58
N LYS A 159 -14.05 20.13 9.16
CA LYS A 159 -13.62 20.43 10.53
C LYS A 159 -12.74 21.68 10.59
N ASP A 160 -11.84 21.83 9.63
CA ASP A 160 -10.92 22.95 9.53
C ASP A 160 -10.77 23.39 8.07
N LYS A 161 -11.20 24.63 7.80
CA LYS A 161 -11.16 25.21 6.45
C LYS A 161 -9.75 25.64 6.03
N GLY A 162 -8.84 25.85 6.99
CA GLY A 162 -7.44 26.26 6.74
C GLY A 162 -6.59 25.16 6.10
N ILE A 163 -7.08 23.91 6.09
CA ILE A 163 -6.40 22.76 5.47
C ILE A 163 -6.11 22.99 3.98
N PHE A 164 -6.96 23.74 3.28
CA PHE A 164 -6.68 24.04 1.87
C PHE A 164 -5.50 24.99 1.72
N ASP A 165 -5.34 25.96 2.62
CA ASP A 165 -4.18 26.86 2.59
C ASP A 165 -2.90 26.05 2.86
N GLU A 166 -2.91 25.16 3.86
CA GLU A 166 -1.79 24.24 4.16
C GLU A 166 -1.46 23.32 2.97
N LEU A 167 -2.47 22.77 2.28
CA LEU A 167 -2.25 21.97 1.07
C LEU A 167 -1.76 22.79 -0.12
N MET A 168 -2.06 24.08 -0.19
CA MET A 168 -1.54 24.95 -1.25
C MET A 168 -0.08 25.33 -1.02
N GLU A 169 0.45 25.14 0.19
CA GLU A 169 1.90 25.25 0.46
C GLU A 169 2.69 24.03 -0.05
N PHE A 170 2.00 22.94 -0.40
CA PHE A 170 2.61 21.78 -1.05
C PHE A 170 2.98 22.05 -2.51
N ASN A 171 4.26 22.39 -2.73
CA ASN A 171 4.76 22.74 -4.06
C ASN A 171 5.54 21.63 -4.77
N ASN A 172 5.90 20.55 -4.08
CA ASN A 172 6.83 19.52 -4.58
C ASN A 172 6.20 18.13 -4.65
N PHE A 173 5.03 18.00 -5.29
CA PHE A 173 4.43 16.68 -5.54
C PHE A 173 5.28 15.87 -6.51
N GLU A 174 5.67 14.67 -6.09
CA GLU A 174 6.36 13.70 -6.94
C GLU A 174 5.37 12.92 -7.82
N ASP A 175 4.16 12.61 -7.32
CA ASP A 175 3.10 11.94 -8.08
C ASP A 175 2.12 12.96 -8.68
N ILE A 176 2.31 13.26 -9.98
CA ILE A 176 1.47 14.19 -10.74
C ILE A 176 -0.02 13.79 -10.75
N SER A 177 -0.32 12.49 -10.66
CA SER A 177 -1.72 12.01 -10.68
C SER A 177 -2.41 12.29 -9.35
N LEU A 178 -1.67 12.15 -8.24
CA LEU A 178 -2.12 12.56 -6.92
C LEU A 178 -2.40 14.06 -6.88
N TYR A 179 -1.46 14.90 -7.33
CA TYR A 179 -1.66 16.36 -7.40
C TYR A 179 -2.94 16.72 -8.17
N LYS A 180 -3.09 16.19 -9.40
CA LYS A 180 -4.29 16.43 -10.22
C LYS A 180 -5.57 15.98 -9.53
N MET A 181 -5.53 14.86 -8.80
CA MET A 181 -6.68 14.36 -8.06
C MET A 181 -7.03 15.26 -6.88
N LEU A 182 -6.04 15.71 -6.11
CA LEU A 182 -6.23 16.63 -4.99
C LEU A 182 -6.83 17.95 -5.44
N THR A 183 -6.29 18.56 -6.51
CA THR A 183 -6.85 19.80 -7.07
C THR A 183 -8.33 19.62 -7.47
N LYS A 184 -8.66 18.51 -8.15
CA LYS A 184 -10.05 18.19 -8.50
C LYS A 184 -10.94 18.01 -7.27
N ALA A 185 -10.43 17.35 -6.24
CA ALA A 185 -11.16 17.15 -4.99
C ALA A 185 -11.43 18.50 -4.30
N MET A 186 -10.43 19.37 -4.19
CA MET A 186 -10.56 20.70 -3.58
C MET A 186 -11.58 21.57 -4.32
N VAL A 187 -11.48 21.66 -5.66
CA VAL A 187 -12.45 22.39 -6.50
C VAL A 187 -13.87 21.86 -6.26
N ARG A 188 -14.07 20.54 -6.29
CA ARG A 188 -15.37 19.92 -6.04
C ARG A 188 -15.93 20.25 -4.66
N ILE A 189 -15.08 20.27 -3.63
CA ILE A 189 -15.48 20.61 -2.26
C ILE A 189 -15.90 22.09 -2.17
N MET A 190 -15.14 23.00 -2.80
CA MET A 190 -15.47 24.42 -2.85
C MET A 190 -16.76 24.70 -3.61
N ASP A 191 -16.96 24.09 -4.77
CA ASP A 191 -18.17 24.24 -5.58
C ASP A 191 -19.41 23.85 -4.79
N ARG A 192 -19.40 22.66 -4.16
CA ARG A 192 -20.49 22.20 -3.30
C ARG A 192 -20.83 23.17 -2.17
N ARG A 193 -19.83 23.87 -1.64
CA ARG A 193 -20.02 24.88 -0.59
C ARG A 193 -20.65 26.15 -1.13
N ILE A 194 -20.19 26.67 -2.26
CA ILE A 194 -20.74 27.87 -2.89
C ILE A 194 -22.23 27.65 -3.22
N PHE A 195 -22.57 26.52 -3.82
CA PHE A 195 -23.96 26.17 -4.13
C PHE A 195 -24.84 26.02 -2.89
N ARG A 196 -24.30 25.50 -1.76
CA ARG A 196 -25.05 25.41 -0.49
C ARG A 196 -25.24 26.74 0.22
N ALA A 197 -24.39 27.73 -0.03
CA ALA A 197 -24.49 29.06 0.58
C ALA A 197 -25.44 30.00 -0.20
N ALA A 198 -25.86 29.62 -1.41
CA ALA A 198 -26.75 30.39 -2.28
C ALA A 198 -28.24 29.98 -2.18
N LEU A 199 -28.56 29.01 -1.31
CA LEU A 199 -29.91 28.53 -0.97
C LEU A 199 -30.26 28.95 0.46
#